data_AF-A0A067DHR7-F1
#
_entry.id   AF-A0A067DHR7-F1
#
_cell.length_a   1.000
_cell.length_b   1.000
_cell.length_c   1.000
_cell.angle_alpha   90.00
_cell.angle_beta   90.00
_cell.angle_gamma   90.00
#
_symmetry.space_group_name_H-M   'P 1'
#
loop_
_entity.id
_entity.type
_entity.pdbx_description
1 polymer ?
#
loop_
_entity_poly.entity_id
_entity_poly.type
_entity_poly.pdbx_seq_one_letter_code
_entity_poly.pdbx_strand_id
1 'polypeptide(L)' 'MAQTKVLTCTILLALLLCMYCNEVSASKCCRNYPNLGKCLPGKDDKPNTGKCWKFRSTECKGAKCQLLGHRHQCHCLC' A
#
# COMPACT_ATOMS: atom_id res chain seq x y z
N MET A 1 20.04 40.51 12.83
CA MET A 1 20.64 39.16 13.05
C MET A 1 19.74 38.21 13.83
N ALA A 2 18.99 38.65 14.86
CA ALA A 2 18.08 37.78 15.61
C ALA A 2 16.85 37.32 14.79
N GLN A 3 16.22 38.21 14.02
CA GLN A 3 15.03 37.89 13.21
C GLN A 3 15.28 36.82 12.14
N THR A 4 16.45 36.86 11.48
CA THR A 4 16.82 35.87 10.47
C THR A 4 16.95 34.48 11.09
N LYS A 5 17.54 34.37 12.29
CA LYS A 5 17.70 33.09 13.00
C LYS A 5 16.37 32.51 13.48
N VAL A 6 15.45 33.36 13.93
CA VAL A 6 14.09 32.92 14.32
C VAL A 6 13.34 32.37 13.09
N LEU A 7 13.43 33.06 11.95
CA LEU A 7 12.84 32.61 10.70
C LEU A 7 13.45 31.26 10.23
N THR A 8 14.75 31.09 10.38
CA THR A 8 15.41 29.82 10.01
C THR A 8 14.96 28.67 10.91
N CYS A 9 14.84 28.91 12.22
CA CYS A 9 14.37 27.90 13.18
C CYS A 9 12.91 27.48 12.92
N THR A 10 12.03 28.41 12.57
CA THR A 10 10.62 28.08 12.28
C THR A 10 10.49 27.25 11.00
N ILE A 11 11.26 27.58 9.96
CA ILE A 11 11.28 26.81 8.70
C ILE A 11 11.82 25.39 8.93
N LEU A 12 12.89 25.25 9.71
CA LEU A 12 13.45 23.94 10.07
C LEU A 12 12.44 23.06 10.84
N LEU A 13 11.72 23.64 11.80
CA LEU A 13 10.68 22.92 12.56
C LEU A 13 9.53 22.47 11.64
N ALA A 14 9.09 23.34 10.74
CA ALA A 14 8.02 23.05 9.80
C ALA A 14 8.41 21.91 8.83
N LEU A 15 9.65 21.91 8.32
CA LEU A 15 10.16 20.85 7.45
C LEU A 15 10.22 19.49 8.17
N LEU A 16 10.67 19.47 9.42
CA LEU A 16 10.70 18.24 10.23
C LEU A 16 9.29 17.69 10.48
N LEU A 17 8.31 18.57 10.75
CA LEU A 17 6.90 18.19 10.88
C LEU A 17 6.32 17.65 9.56
N CYS A 18 6.63 18.28 8.42
CA CYS A 18 6.18 17.80 7.11
C CYS A 18 6.73 16.41 6.79
N MET A 19 7.99 16.10 7.14
CA MET A 19 8.55 14.76 6.95
C MET A 19 7.86 13.71 7.82
N TYR A 20 7.44 14.07 9.04
CA TYR A 20 6.70 13.19 9.94
C TYR A 20 5.27 12.92 9.46
N CYS A 21 4.60 13.90 8.84
CA CYS A 21 3.26 13.69 8.27
C CYS A 21 3.27 12.95 6.92
N ASN A 22 4.41 12.93 6.22
CA ASN A 22 4.58 12.20 4.97
C ASN A 22 5.03 10.75 5.23
N GLU A 23 4.35 10.04 6.14
CA GLU A 23 4.32 8.59 6.03
C GLU A 23 3.65 8.28 4.69
N VAL A 24 4.47 8.02 3.67
CA VAL A 24 4.03 7.47 2.39
C VAL A 24 3.44 6.11 2.72
N SER A 25 2.15 6.08 3.06
CA SER A 25 1.37 4.87 3.14
C SER A 25 1.48 4.24 1.77
N ALA A 26 2.38 3.25 1.64
CA ALA A 26 2.45 2.40 0.48
C ALA A 26 1.01 2.00 0.16
N SER A 27 0.51 2.37 -1.02
CA SER A 27 -0.91 2.29 -1.33
C SER A 27 -1.42 0.91 -0.93
N LYS A 28 -2.47 0.87 -0.08
CA LYS A 28 -3.07 -0.37 0.41
C LYS A 28 -3.59 -1.25 -0.75
N CYS A 29 -3.82 -0.63 -1.91
CA CYS A 29 -4.27 -1.24 -3.16
C CYS A 29 -3.18 -1.19 -4.25
N CYS A 30 -3.38 -1.92 -5.35
CA CYS A 30 -2.39 -2.12 -6.42
C CYS A 30 -1.09 -2.80 -5.96
N ARG A 31 -1.20 -3.73 -5.01
CA ARG A 31 -0.04 -4.43 -4.44
C ARG A 31 -0.19 -5.94 -4.51
N ASN A 32 0.92 -6.62 -4.78
CA ASN A 32 1.05 -8.06 -4.70
C ASN A 32 1.34 -8.51 -3.26
N TYR A 33 0.72 -9.60 -2.84
CA TYR A 33 0.87 -10.21 -1.53
C TYR A 33 1.54 -11.58 -1.65
N PRO A 34 2.88 -11.65 -1.79
CA PRO A 34 3.61 -12.91 -1.91
C PRO A 34 3.47 -13.79 -0.66
N ASN A 35 3.25 -13.18 0.50
CA ASN A 35 3.12 -13.85 1.80
C ASN A 35 1.86 -14.70 1.92
N LEU A 36 0.86 -14.50 1.05
CA LEU A 36 -0.32 -15.35 1.00
C LEU A 36 -0.03 -16.70 0.31
N GLY A 37 1.18 -16.90 -0.23
CA GLY A 37 1.56 -18.09 -0.97
C GLY A 37 0.92 -18.13 -2.36
N LYS A 38 1.03 -19.30 -3.03
CA LYS A 38 0.43 -19.49 -4.35
C LYS A 38 -1.11 -19.38 -4.27
N CYS A 39 -1.68 -18.85 -5.34
CA CYS A 39 -3.12 -18.80 -5.58
C CYS A 39 -3.48 -19.51 -6.89
N LEU A 40 -4.76 -19.84 -7.05
CA LEU A 40 -5.34 -20.48 -8.21
C LEU A 40 -6.27 -19.51 -8.95
N PRO A 41 -5.96 -19.15 -10.21
CA PRO A 41 -6.83 -18.31 -11.03
C PRO A 41 -8.26 -18.88 -11.11
N GLY A 42 -9.27 -18.01 -11.02
CA GLY A 42 -10.69 -18.36 -11.07
C GLY A 42 -11.27 -19.00 -9.80
N LYS A 43 -10.43 -19.58 -8.92
CA LYS A 43 -10.87 -20.11 -7.61
C LYS A 43 -10.61 -19.12 -6.49
N ASP A 44 -9.39 -18.60 -6.40
CA ASP A 44 -8.99 -17.68 -5.34
C ASP A 44 -9.38 -16.23 -5.60
N ASP A 45 -9.92 -15.97 -6.79
CA ASP A 45 -10.33 -14.65 -7.31
C ASP A 45 -11.81 -14.36 -7.05
N LYS A 46 -12.53 -15.36 -6.54
CA LYS A 46 -13.97 -15.25 -6.35
C LYS A 46 -14.28 -14.20 -5.29
N PRO A 47 -15.25 -13.30 -5.54
CA PRO A 47 -15.68 -12.33 -4.55
C PRO A 47 -16.11 -13.01 -3.26
N ASN A 48 -15.66 -12.45 -2.13
CA ASN A 48 -15.93 -12.85 -0.74
C ASN A 48 -15.43 -14.25 -0.30
N THR A 49 -15.31 -15.18 -1.23
CA THR A 49 -14.99 -16.59 -0.94
C THR A 49 -13.57 -16.96 -1.31
N GLY A 50 -13.03 -16.34 -2.35
CA GLY A 50 -11.68 -16.56 -2.85
C GLY A 50 -10.64 -16.12 -1.85
N LYS A 51 -9.54 -16.87 -1.76
CA LYS A 51 -8.42 -16.59 -0.86
C LYS A 51 -7.90 -15.16 -1.04
N CYS A 52 -7.72 -14.69 -2.28
CA CYS A 52 -7.22 -13.35 -2.52
C CYS A 52 -8.21 -12.28 -2.05
N TRP A 53 -9.53 -12.53 -2.18
CA TRP A 53 -10.57 -11.63 -1.70
C TRP A 53 -10.65 -11.54 -0.19
N LYS A 54 -10.49 -12.66 0.52
CA LYS A 54 -10.55 -12.69 2.00
C LYS A 54 -9.47 -11.84 2.66
N PHE A 55 -8.29 -11.77 2.05
CA PHE A 55 -7.14 -10.99 2.57
C PHE A 55 -7.03 -9.59 1.98
N ARG A 56 -7.98 -9.18 1.13
CA ARG A 56 -7.98 -7.87 0.52
C ARG A 56 -8.21 -6.78 1.56
N SER A 57 -7.56 -5.63 1.43
CA SER A 57 -7.98 -4.44 2.17
C SER A 57 -9.41 -4.04 1.77
N THR A 58 -10.27 -3.73 2.74
CA THR A 58 -11.67 -3.35 2.54
C THR A 58 -11.82 -2.06 1.73
N GLU A 59 -10.76 -1.26 1.63
CA GLU A 59 -10.73 -0.01 0.87
C GLU A 59 -10.45 -0.20 -0.63
N CYS A 60 -10.04 -1.40 -1.05
CA CYS A 60 -9.70 -1.70 -2.44
C CYS A 60 -10.93 -2.06 -3.29
N LYS A 61 -10.77 -2.17 -4.63
CA LYS A 61 -11.88 -2.59 -5.51
C LYS A 61 -12.11 -4.10 -5.55
N GLY A 62 -11.09 -4.88 -5.24
CA GLY A 62 -11.14 -6.35 -5.29
C GLY A 62 -9.76 -6.97 -5.12
N ALA A 63 -9.67 -8.27 -5.29
CA ALA A 63 -8.39 -8.95 -5.42
C ALA A 63 -8.47 -10.04 -6.47
N LYS A 64 -7.34 -10.33 -7.11
CA LYS A 64 -7.21 -11.40 -8.10
C LYS A 64 -5.89 -12.13 -7.95
N CYS A 65 -5.84 -13.35 -8.44
CA CYS A 65 -4.68 -14.18 -8.56
C CYS A 65 -4.03 -13.83 -9.89
N GLN A 66 -2.89 -13.18 -9.79
CA GLN A 66 -2.15 -12.68 -10.94
C GLN A 66 -0.88 -13.49 -11.12
N LEU A 67 -0.57 -13.85 -12.36
CA LEU A 67 0.72 -14.43 -12.71
C LEU A 67 1.77 -13.31 -12.72
N LEU A 68 2.77 -13.42 -11.85
CA LEU A 68 3.92 -12.53 -11.79
C LEU A 68 5.19 -13.36 -12.05
N GLY A 69 5.80 -13.15 -13.22
CA GLY A 69 6.86 -14.03 -13.72
C GLY A 69 6.34 -15.46 -13.90
N HIS A 70 6.84 -16.38 -13.06
CA HIS A 70 6.44 -17.80 -13.07
C HIS A 70 5.62 -18.23 -11.85
N ARG A 71 5.09 -17.28 -11.06
CA ARG A 71 4.33 -17.58 -9.83
C ARG A 71 3.04 -16.80 -9.77
N HIS A 72 1.98 -17.51 -9.41
CA HIS A 72 0.68 -16.91 -9.12
C HIS A 72 0.67 -16.30 -7.71
N GLN A 73 0.31 -15.03 -7.62
CA GLN A 73 0.24 -14.27 -6.37
C GLN A 73 -1.06 -13.47 -6.30
N CYS A 74 -1.60 -13.29 -5.10
CA CYS A 74 -2.74 -12.42 -4.90
C CYS A 74 -2.33 -10.96 -5.10
N HIS A 75 -3.10 -10.24 -5.91
CA HIS A 75 -2.96 -8.84 -6.22
C HIS A 75 -4.22 -8.10 -5.78
N CYS A 76 -4.09 -7.10 -4.90
CA CYS A 76 -5.19 -6.20 -4.56
C CYS A 76 -5.40 -5.17 -5.67
N LEU A 77 -6.64 -5.03 -6.13
CA LEU A 77 -7.02 -4.11 -7.20
C LEU A 77 -7.23 -2.69 -6.67
N CYS A 78 -6.70 -1.71 -7.39
CA CYS A 78 -7.29 -0.37 -7.42
C CYS A 78 -8.42 -0.33 -8.46
#